data_AF-A0A3E3E2Z5-F1
#
_entry.id   AF-A0A3E3E2Z5-F1
#
_cell.length_a   1.000
_cell.length_b   1.000
_cell.length_c   1.000
_cell.angle_alpha   90.00
_cell.angle_beta   90.00
_cell.angle_gamma   90.00
#
_symmetry.space_group_name_H-M   'P 1'
#
loop_
_entity.id
_entity.type
_entity.pdbx_description
1 polymer ?
#
loop_
_entity_poly.entity_id
_entity_poly.type
_entity_poly.pdbx_seq_one_letter_code
_entity_poly.pdbx_strand_id
1 'polypeptide(L)'
;MNYTDHSKLTNEDLVACYPRRIEMAKSYELWQFPYVKDDILYDEDDIIGITFNESLNRISIISEYPHHLEDTDYINRIISLVHDISNKFSVDKHLVNNDSTSSIEEILQIIRDNK
;
A
#
# COMPACT_ATOMS: atom_id res chain seq x y z
N MET A 1 -12.07 -0.61 17.44
CA MET A 1 -11.62 -1.37 16.26
C MET A 1 -11.64 -2.86 16.60
N ASN A 2 -12.06 -3.68 15.66
CA ASN A 2 -12.22 -5.12 15.77
C ASN A 2 -11.51 -5.81 14.61
N TYR A 3 -11.29 -7.12 14.71
CA TYR A 3 -10.90 -7.96 13.58
C TYR A 3 -12.10 -8.32 12.69
N THR A 4 -11.83 -8.99 11.58
CA THR A 4 -12.82 -9.57 10.64
C THR A 4 -13.84 -10.48 11.34
N ASP A 5 -13.41 -11.23 12.36
CA ASP A 5 -14.23 -12.13 13.17
C ASP A 5 -15.01 -11.41 14.30
N HIS A 6 -14.96 -10.08 14.34
CA HIS A 6 -15.52 -9.20 15.37
C HIS A 6 -14.90 -9.33 16.77
N SER A 7 -13.80 -10.07 16.93
CA SER A 7 -13.01 -10.02 18.15
C SER A 7 -12.40 -8.62 18.32
N LYS A 8 -12.27 -8.18 19.58
CA LYS A 8 -11.74 -6.85 19.87
C LYS A 8 -10.24 -6.83 19.68
N LEU A 9 -9.72 -5.81 18.98
CA LEU A 9 -8.29 -5.52 19.03
C LEU A 9 -7.89 -5.15 20.45
N THR A 10 -6.80 -5.75 20.93
CA THR A 10 -6.15 -5.35 22.17
C THR A 10 -5.11 -4.25 21.89
N ASN A 11 -4.57 -3.66 22.96
CA ASN A 11 -3.52 -2.64 22.81
C ASN A 11 -2.24 -3.20 22.16
N GLU A 12 -1.97 -4.50 22.32
CA GLU A 12 -0.80 -5.17 21.75
C GLU A 12 -0.95 -5.32 20.23
N ASP A 13 -2.19 -5.46 19.76
CA ASP A 13 -2.55 -5.64 18.35
C ASP A 13 -2.53 -4.34 17.54
N LEU A 14 -2.49 -3.18 18.21
CA LEU A 14 -2.54 -1.88 17.54
C LEU A 14 -1.41 -1.69 16.53
N VAL A 15 -0.27 -2.37 16.72
CA VAL A 15 0.86 -2.33 15.77
C VAL A 15 0.45 -2.83 14.38
N ALA A 16 -0.46 -3.79 14.29
CA ALA A 16 -0.96 -4.33 13.02
C ALA A 16 -1.81 -3.32 12.22
N CYS A 17 -2.25 -2.22 12.85
CA CYS A 17 -3.07 -1.20 12.22
C CYS A 17 -2.25 -0.12 11.50
N TYR A 18 -0.92 -0.14 11.68
CA TYR A 18 -0.03 0.87 11.13
C TYR A 18 0.72 0.34 9.90
N PRO A 19 0.90 1.17 8.87
CA PRO A 19 1.75 0.84 7.74
C PRO A 19 3.17 0.52 8.18
N ARG A 20 3.77 -0.50 7.57
CA ARG A 20 5.13 -0.95 7.90
C ARG A 20 6.02 -0.84 6.67
N ARG A 21 7.11 -0.09 6.79
CA ARG A 21 8.13 -0.04 5.74
C ARG A 21 8.89 -1.36 5.68
N ILE A 22 8.92 -1.98 4.51
CA ILE A 22 9.60 -3.25 4.24
C ILE A 22 11.00 -2.99 3.69
N GLU A 23 11.12 -2.06 2.74
CA GLU A 23 12.35 -1.79 2.01
C GLU A 23 12.50 -0.29 1.75
N MET A 24 13.74 0.22 1.77
CA MET A 24 14.05 1.61 1.47
C MET A 24 15.37 1.69 0.68
N ALA A 25 15.30 2.38 -0.45
CA ALA A 25 16.45 2.75 -1.26
C ALA A 25 16.42 4.26 -1.55
N LYS A 26 17.42 4.76 -2.26
CA LYS A 26 17.49 6.19 -2.62
C LYS A 26 16.34 6.62 -3.55
N SER A 27 15.92 5.74 -4.47
CA SER A 27 14.93 6.04 -5.50
C SER A 27 13.55 5.41 -5.24
N TYR A 28 13.40 4.61 -4.17
CA TYR A 28 12.09 4.02 -3.85
C TYR A 28 11.96 3.57 -2.40
N GLU A 29 10.72 3.36 -1.97
CA GLU A 29 10.33 2.69 -0.74
C GLU A 29 9.27 1.62 -1.03
N LEU A 30 9.27 0.54 -0.24
CA LEU A 30 8.21 -0.46 -0.23
C LEU A 30 7.60 -0.55 1.16
N TRP A 31 6.28 -0.66 1.20
CA TRP A 31 5.51 -0.70 2.44
C TRP A 31 4.47 -1.82 2.39
N GLN A 32 4.26 -2.47 3.52
CA GLN A 32 3.06 -3.24 3.82
C GLN A 32 2.02 -2.27 4.39
N PHE A 33 0.81 -2.30 3.87
CA PHE A 33 -0.24 -1.38 4.27
C PHE A 33 -1.51 -2.14 4.66
N PRO A 34 -1.96 -2.04 5.93
CA PRO A 34 -3.12 -2.77 6.39
C PRO A 34 -4.42 -2.14 5.89
N TYR A 35 -5.35 -2.99 5.45
CA TYR A 35 -6.70 -2.56 5.11
C TYR A 35 -7.54 -2.41 6.39
N VAL A 36 -8.01 -1.18 6.66
CA VAL A 36 -8.88 -0.87 7.79
C VAL A 36 -10.05 -0.06 7.29
N LYS A 37 -11.26 -0.54 7.56
CA LYS A 37 -12.53 0.08 7.14
C LYS A 37 -13.58 -0.10 8.20
N ASP A 38 -14.35 0.96 8.47
CA ASP A 38 -15.48 0.95 9.42
C ASP A 38 -15.10 0.34 10.80
N ASP A 39 -13.93 0.71 11.32
CA ASP A 39 -13.35 0.17 12.57
C ASP A 39 -13.08 -1.35 12.54
N ILE A 40 -12.93 -1.95 11.37
CA ILE A 40 -12.52 -3.35 11.18
C ILE A 40 -11.12 -3.37 10.56
N LEU A 41 -10.18 -4.04 11.23
CA LEU A 41 -8.89 -4.44 10.67
C LEU A 41 -9.09 -5.76 9.93
N TYR A 42 -8.81 -5.74 8.64
CA TYR A 42 -8.85 -6.93 7.81
C TYR A 42 -7.51 -7.67 7.91
N ASP A 43 -7.53 -9.00 7.73
CA ASP A 43 -6.32 -9.84 7.73
C ASP A 43 -5.49 -9.68 6.43
N GLU A 44 -5.82 -8.66 5.65
CA GLU A 44 -5.46 -8.45 4.26
C GLU A 44 -4.59 -7.20 4.18
N ASP A 45 -3.36 -7.38 3.73
CA ASP A 45 -2.41 -6.30 3.52
C ASP A 45 -2.16 -6.08 2.03
N ASP A 46 -2.01 -4.83 1.65
CA ASP A 46 -1.50 -4.48 0.32
C ASP A 46 -0.03 -4.09 0.38
N ILE A 47 0.63 -4.14 -0.78
CA ILE A 47 1.98 -3.62 -0.94
C ILE A 47 1.91 -2.26 -1.62
N ILE A 48 2.58 -1.28 -1.03
CA ILE A 48 2.69 0.07 -1.58
C ILE A 48 4.13 0.31 -2.00
N GLY A 49 4.32 0.59 -3.29
CA GLY A 49 5.58 1.10 -3.82
C GLY A 49 5.54 2.61 -3.93
N ILE A 50 6.57 3.29 -3.46
CA ILE A 50 6.76 4.73 -3.65
C ILE A 50 8.05 4.93 -4.41
N THR A 51 8.02 5.51 -5.61
CA THR A 51 9.23 5.80 -6.39
C THR A 51 9.47 7.30 -6.48
N PHE A 52 10.74 7.68 -6.37
CA PHE A 52 11.23 9.05 -6.45
C PHE A 52 12.11 9.18 -7.69
N ASN A 53 11.67 9.99 -8.66
CA ASN A 53 12.36 10.21 -9.92
C ASN A 53 12.42 11.72 -10.20
N GLU A 54 13.45 12.19 -10.91
CA GLU A 54 13.59 13.59 -11.32
C GLU A 54 12.41 14.08 -12.18
N SER A 55 11.73 13.18 -12.88
CA SER A 55 10.62 13.50 -13.78
C SER A 55 9.23 13.45 -13.11
N LEU A 56 8.90 12.34 -12.47
CA LEU A 56 7.59 12.13 -11.85
C LEU A 56 7.71 11.07 -10.75
N ASN A 57 7.30 11.43 -9.54
CA ASN A 57 7.21 10.47 -8.44
C ASN A 57 5.91 9.66 -8.57
N ARG A 58 5.93 8.40 -8.12
CA ARG A 58 4.77 7.51 -8.23
C ARG A 58 4.46 6.80 -6.93
N ILE A 59 3.17 6.55 -6.71
CA ILE A 59 2.66 5.62 -5.70
C ILE A 59 2.00 4.48 -6.46
N SER A 60 2.53 3.28 -6.33
CA SER A 60 1.97 2.04 -6.87
C SER A 60 1.25 1.29 -5.75
N ILE A 61 -0.07 1.18 -5.84
CA ILE A 61 -0.90 0.39 -4.92
C ILE A 61 -1.06 -1.00 -5.52
N ILE A 62 -0.52 -2.02 -4.87
CA ILE A 62 -0.46 -3.40 -5.35
C ILE A 62 -1.32 -4.24 -4.42
N SER A 63 -2.46 -4.71 -4.92
CA SER A 63 -3.47 -5.39 -4.12
C SER A 63 -3.98 -6.65 -4.80
N GLU A 64 -4.29 -7.68 -4.01
CA GLU A 64 -5.03 -8.84 -4.50
C GLU A 64 -6.55 -8.65 -4.47
N TYR A 65 -7.00 -7.53 -3.89
CA TYR A 65 -8.38 -7.27 -3.52
C TYR A 65 -8.92 -6.06 -4.32
N PRO A 66 -9.78 -6.30 -5.33
CA PRO A 66 -10.27 -5.23 -6.21
C PRO A 66 -10.94 -4.07 -5.46
N HIS A 67 -11.65 -4.38 -4.38
CA HIS A 67 -12.39 -3.41 -3.58
C HIS A 67 -11.47 -2.45 -2.81
N HIS A 68 -10.23 -2.83 -2.47
CA HIS A 68 -9.25 -1.91 -1.89
C HIS A 68 -8.87 -0.81 -2.89
N LEU A 69 -8.76 -1.16 -4.17
CA LEU A 69 -8.39 -0.23 -5.25
C LEU A 69 -9.51 0.75 -5.63
N GLU A 70 -10.75 0.49 -5.20
CA GLU A 70 -11.91 1.37 -5.38
C GLU A 70 -12.20 2.21 -4.12
N ASP A 71 -11.61 1.85 -2.98
CA ASP A 71 -11.83 2.50 -1.70
C ASP A 71 -11.06 3.83 -1.61
N THR A 72 -11.80 4.94 -1.71
CA THR A 72 -11.21 6.28 -1.75
C THR A 72 -10.57 6.68 -0.42
N ASP A 73 -11.16 6.28 0.72
CA ASP A 73 -10.62 6.64 2.04
C ASP A 73 -9.32 5.87 2.30
N TYR A 74 -9.28 4.61 1.91
CA TYR A 74 -8.07 3.81 1.94
C TYR A 74 -6.95 4.40 1.07
N ILE A 75 -7.25 4.77 -0.18
CA ILE A 75 -6.29 5.41 -1.09
C ILE A 75 -5.77 6.73 -0.51
N ASN A 76 -6.64 7.55 0.08
CA ASN A 76 -6.24 8.81 0.69
C ASN A 76 -5.29 8.60 1.90
N ARG A 77 -5.49 7.52 2.68
CA ARG A 77 -4.56 7.14 3.75
C ARG A 77 -3.20 6.72 3.20
N ILE A 78 -3.16 6.00 2.08
CA ILE A 78 -1.91 5.65 1.40
C ILE A 78 -1.19 6.89 0.90
N ILE A 79 -1.90 7.81 0.23
CA ILE A 79 -1.33 9.07 -0.27
C ILE A 79 -0.72 9.87 0.90
N SER A 80 -1.34 9.81 2.07
CA SER A 80 -0.86 10.48 3.29
C SER A 80 0.46 9.92 3.84
N LEU A 81 0.94 8.75 3.38
CA LEU A 81 2.31 8.29 3.68
C LEU A 81 3.36 9.25 3.15
N VAL A 82 3.06 9.90 2.03
CA VAL A 82 3.96 10.86 1.40
C VAL A 82 3.76 12.21 2.06
N HIS A 83 4.61 12.51 3.03
CA HIS A 83 4.54 13.73 3.84
C HIS A 83 4.93 15.02 3.09
N ASP A 84 5.54 14.91 1.91
CA ASP A 84 6.04 16.07 1.17
C ASP A 84 5.07 16.54 0.08
N ILE A 85 4.26 17.55 0.43
CA ILE A 85 3.31 18.21 -0.46
C ILE A 85 3.96 18.96 -1.64
N SER A 86 5.28 19.20 -1.60
CA SER A 86 5.97 19.90 -2.68
C SER A 86 6.18 19.02 -3.91
N ASN A 87 6.12 17.71 -3.72
CA ASN A 87 6.31 16.71 -4.74
C ASN A 87 4.97 16.29 -5.34
N LYS A 88 4.89 16.27 -6.68
CA LYS A 88 3.73 15.73 -7.39
C LYS A 88 3.88 14.23 -7.55
N PHE A 89 2.92 13.47 -7.05
CA PHE A 89 2.84 12.02 -7.21
C PHE A 89 1.70 11.64 -8.16
N SER A 90 1.95 10.70 -9.06
CA SER A 90 0.88 9.95 -9.73
C SER A 90 0.57 8.68 -8.96
N VAL A 91 -0.70 8.28 -8.93
CA VAL A 91 -1.12 7.04 -8.28
C VAL A 91 -1.47 6.00 -9.34
N ASP A 92 -0.75 4.90 -9.33
CA ASP A 92 -0.98 3.74 -10.18
C ASP A 92 -1.57 2.60 -9.33
N LYS A 93 -2.56 1.89 -9.87
CA LYS A 93 -3.26 0.80 -9.18
C LYS A 93 -3.01 -0.51 -9.92
N HIS A 94 -2.58 -1.52 -9.20
CA HIS A 94 -2.23 -2.84 -9.73
C HIS A 94 -3.02 -3.91 -8.99
N LEU A 95 -3.92 -4.58 -9.70
CA LEU A 95 -4.63 -5.76 -9.21
C LEU A 95 -3.81 -7.01 -9.57
N VAL A 96 -3.40 -7.76 -8.56
CA VAL A 96 -2.59 -8.98 -8.68
C VAL A 96 -3.39 -10.15 -8.14
N ASN A 97 -3.83 -11.04 -9.00
CA ASN A 97 -4.52 -12.27 -8.59
C ASN A 97 -3.99 -13.45 -9.41
N ASN A 98 -4.43 -14.67 -9.09
CA ASN A 98 -3.99 -15.88 -9.80
C ASN A 98 -4.24 -15.84 -11.32
N ASP A 99 -5.15 -14.97 -11.79
CA ASP A 99 -5.51 -14.78 -13.20
C ASP A 99 -4.86 -13.53 -13.84
N SER A 100 -4.09 -12.77 -13.06
CA SER A 100 -3.47 -11.52 -13.50
C SER A 100 -2.23 -11.79 -14.35
N THR A 101 -2.01 -10.94 -15.35
CA THR A 101 -0.85 -11.04 -16.25
C THR A 101 0.48 -10.69 -15.59
N SER A 102 0.46 -10.12 -14.39
CA SER A 102 1.67 -9.69 -13.70
C SER A 102 1.64 -10.13 -12.25
N SER A 103 2.72 -10.73 -11.76
CA SER A 103 2.85 -11.10 -10.35
C SER A 103 3.27 -9.91 -9.48
N ILE A 104 3.12 -10.05 -8.17
CA ILE A 104 3.64 -9.08 -7.19
C ILE A 104 5.14 -8.87 -7.45
N GLU A 105 5.90 -9.94 -7.64
CA GLU A 105 7.34 -9.89 -7.90
C GLU A 105 7.70 -9.10 -9.16
N GLU A 106 6.91 -9.21 -10.22
CA GLU A 106 7.14 -8.45 -11.46
C GLU A 106 6.96 -6.95 -11.24
N ILE A 107 5.91 -6.55 -10.53
CA ILE A 107 5.66 -5.13 -10.24
C ILE A 107 6.74 -4.59 -9.29
N LEU A 108 7.14 -5.39 -8.29
CA LEU A 108 8.23 -5.04 -7.39
C LEU A 108 9.56 -4.88 -8.14
N GLN A 109 9.83 -5.71 -9.15
CA GLN A 109 11.01 -5.57 -9.98
C GLN A 109 10.99 -4.25 -10.78
N ILE A 110 9.85 -3.87 -11.34
CA ILE A 110 9.67 -2.57 -12.02
C ILE A 110 9.95 -1.41 -11.06
N ILE A 111 9.45 -1.48 -9.82
CA ILE A 111 9.70 -0.44 -8.81
C ILE A 111 11.20 -0.34 -8.49
N ARG A 112 11.88 -1.47 -8.34
CA ARG A 112 13.32 -1.54 -8.03
C ARG A 112 14.21 -1.04 -9.17
N ASP A 113 13.80 -1.27 -10.41
CA ASP A 113 14.57 -0.91 -11.60
C ASP A 113 14.36 0.54 -12.06
N ASN A 114 13.38 1.26 -11.48
CA ASN A 114 13.23 2.70 -11.67
C ASN A 114 14.41 3.45 -11.00
N LYS A 115 15.46 3.67 -11.79
CA LYS A 115 16.62 4.51 -11.49
C LYS A 115 16.51 5.88 -12.15
#